data_AF-A0A952HJY3-F1
#
_entry.id   AF-A0A952HJY3-F1
#
_cell.length_a   1.000
_cell.length_b   1.000
_cell.length_c   1.000
_cell.angle_alpha   90.00
_cell.angle_beta   90.00
_cell.angle_gamma   90.00
#
_symmetry.space_group_name_H-M   'P 1'
#
loop_
_entity.id
_entity.type
_entity.pdbx_description
1 polymer ?
#
loop_
_entity_poly.entity_id
_entity_poly.type
_entity_poly.pdbx_seq_one_letter_code
_entity_poly.pdbx_strand_id
1 'polypeptide(L)'
;YEGWYGDAAITVAVGEISERKQRLIEGVKVALDKAIELCYPGNNLKEIARVIEETLRSYRLTPVCTYGGHGIGRKPHEEPHVTNCLSNAENVELKPGMVLAIEPMAYLGKGKIRKLKDNWTIVTTDKTHAAHFEHSVAITENGPYVLSKI
;
A
#
# COMPACT_ATOMS: atom_id res chain seq x y z
N TYR A 1 11.37 9.49 15.52
CA TYR A 1 11.86 10.76 16.10
C TYR A 1 11.00 11.12 17.31
N GLU A 2 11.58 11.45 18.46
CA GLU A 2 10.84 11.80 19.70
C GLU A 2 9.72 10.81 20.10
N GLY A 3 9.96 9.52 19.90
CA GLY A 3 8.97 8.47 20.20
C GLY A 3 7.87 8.28 19.16
N TRP A 4 7.97 8.95 18.00
CA TRP A 4 7.10 8.75 16.84
C TRP A 4 7.83 8.04 15.70
N TYR A 5 7.09 7.25 14.94
CA TYR A 5 7.54 6.58 13.71
C TYR A 5 6.92 7.29 12.51
N GLY A 6 7.67 7.30 11.41
CA GLY A 6 7.17 7.69 10.09
C GLY A 6 7.63 6.65 9.09
N ASP A 7 6.77 6.33 8.13
CA ASP A 7 7.04 5.31 7.14
C ASP A 7 6.63 5.76 5.73
N ALA A 8 7.45 5.37 4.77
CA ALA A 8 7.33 5.72 3.36
C ALA A 8 8.27 4.87 2.50
N ALA A 9 7.78 4.52 1.32
CA ALA A 9 8.51 3.75 0.33
C ALA A 9 8.18 4.24 -1.08
N ILE A 10 9.16 4.13 -1.98
CA ILE A 10 8.98 4.40 -3.40
C ILE A 10 9.69 3.34 -4.24
N THR A 11 9.13 3.02 -5.40
CA THR A 11 9.81 2.22 -6.43
C THR A 11 10.36 3.14 -7.50
N VAL A 12 11.67 3.09 -7.76
CA VAL A 12 12.34 3.94 -8.75
C VAL A 12 12.94 3.10 -9.87
N ALA A 13 12.79 3.56 -11.12
CA ALA A 13 13.46 2.95 -12.26
C ALA A 13 14.95 3.35 -12.29
N VAL A 14 15.83 2.36 -12.44
CA VAL A 14 17.27 2.59 -12.62
C VAL A 14 17.63 2.27 -14.07
N GLY A 15 17.94 3.32 -14.83
CA GLY A 15 18.18 3.22 -16.28
C GLY A 15 16.89 3.00 -17.09
N GLU A 16 17.03 2.47 -18.29
CA GLU A 16 15.90 2.16 -19.16
C GLU A 16 15.19 0.87 -18.71
N ILE A 17 13.87 0.93 -18.62
CA ILE A 17 13.03 -0.19 -18.22
C ILE A 17 11.96 -0.47 -19.28
N SER A 18 11.57 -1.75 -19.40
CA SER A 18 10.53 -2.14 -20.34
C SER A 18 9.16 -1.56 -19.98
N GLU A 19 8.29 -1.40 -20.97
CA GLU A 19 6.89 -0.93 -20.78
C GLU A 19 6.14 -1.73 -19.72
N ARG A 20 6.40 -3.04 -19.63
CA ARG A 20 5.79 -3.90 -18.62
C ARG A 20 6.19 -3.47 -17.19
N LYS A 21 7.44 -3.06 -16.97
CA LYS A 21 7.91 -2.54 -15.67
C LYS A 21 7.40 -1.13 -15.42
N GLN A 22 7.30 -0.29 -16.45
CA GLN A 22 6.71 1.04 -16.34
C GLN A 22 5.25 0.95 -15.87
N ARG A 23 4.44 0.09 -16.51
CA ARG A 23 3.06 -0.17 -16.12
C ARG A 23 2.92 -0.71 -14.69
N LEU A 24 3.87 -1.53 -14.23
CA LEU A 24 3.90 -2.01 -12.84
C LEU A 24 4.08 -0.84 -11.87
N ILE A 25 5.08 0.01 -12.10
CA ILE A 25 5.38 1.16 -11.23
C ILE A 25 4.20 2.14 -11.24
N GLU A 26 3.68 2.46 -12.42
CA GLU A 26 2.55 3.37 -12.58
C GLU A 26 1.29 2.84 -11.89
N GLY A 27 0.93 1.57 -12.11
CA GLY A 27 -0.29 1.00 -11.55
C GLY A 27 -0.29 0.98 -10.03
N VAL A 28 0.86 0.69 -9.39
CA VAL A 28 0.99 0.73 -7.93
C VAL A 28 0.94 2.16 -7.41
N LYS A 29 1.58 3.12 -8.08
CA LYS A 29 1.53 4.53 -7.70
C LYS A 29 0.10 5.10 -7.82
N VAL A 30 -0.60 4.83 -8.92
CA VAL A 30 -1.98 5.29 -9.12
C VAL A 30 -2.92 4.64 -8.10
N ALA A 31 -2.67 3.39 -7.70
CA ALA A 31 -3.44 2.75 -6.63
C ALA A 31 -3.24 3.48 -5.29
N LEU A 32 -2.01 3.91 -4.97
CA LEU A 32 -1.72 4.71 -3.77
C LEU A 32 -2.47 6.04 -3.82
N ASP A 33 -2.31 6.80 -4.90
CA ASP A 33 -2.91 8.13 -5.05
C ASP A 33 -4.44 8.06 -4.86
N LYS A 34 -5.11 7.10 -5.51
CA LYS A 34 -6.57 6.89 -5.36
C LYS A 34 -6.97 6.41 -3.97
N ALA A 35 -6.16 5.57 -3.33
CA ALA A 35 -6.43 5.11 -1.97
C ALA A 35 -6.37 6.27 -0.96
N ILE A 36 -5.41 7.18 -1.13
CA ILE A 36 -5.27 8.37 -0.28
C ILE A 36 -6.49 9.27 -0.39
N GLU A 37 -7.03 9.49 -1.59
CA GLU A 37 -8.25 10.29 -1.80
C GLU A 37 -9.45 9.76 -1.01
N LEU A 38 -9.47 8.47 -0.70
CA LEU A 38 -10.51 7.81 0.10
C LEU A 38 -10.25 7.84 1.61
N CYS A 39 -9.13 8.39 2.08
CA CYS A 39 -8.78 8.48 3.50
C CYS A 39 -9.44 9.71 4.17
N TYR A 40 -10.77 9.75 4.20
CA TYR A 40 -11.55 10.83 4.84
C TYR A 40 -12.51 10.30 5.93
N PRO A 41 -12.92 11.15 6.90
CA PRO A 41 -13.82 10.76 7.98
C PRO A 41 -15.13 10.13 7.49
N GLY A 42 -15.54 9.02 8.11
CA GLY A 42 -16.77 8.31 7.78
C GLY A 42 -16.65 7.34 6.60
N ASN A 43 -15.52 7.33 5.87
CA ASN A 43 -15.25 6.25 4.92
C ASN A 43 -14.78 4.97 5.64
N ASN A 44 -14.51 3.90 4.90
CA ASN A 44 -14.16 2.59 5.46
C ASN A 44 -12.90 1.99 4.83
N LEU A 45 -12.12 1.22 5.60
CA LEU A 45 -10.96 0.48 5.08
C LEU A 45 -11.31 -0.46 3.92
N LYS A 46 -12.53 -0.99 3.86
CA LYS A 46 -13.01 -1.77 2.71
C LYS A 46 -12.97 -1.00 1.41
N GLU A 47 -13.31 0.29 1.42
CA GLU A 47 -13.28 1.12 0.22
C GLU A 47 -11.85 1.41 -0.23
N ILE A 48 -10.92 1.60 0.72
CA ILE A 48 -9.48 1.70 0.44
C ILE A 48 -8.97 0.40 -0.20
N ALA A 49 -9.23 -0.75 0.41
CA ALA A 49 -8.81 -2.04 -0.15
C ALA A 49 -9.43 -2.31 -1.53
N ARG A 50 -10.70 -1.96 -1.72
CA ARG A 50 -11.43 -2.10 -2.99
C ARG A 50 -10.77 -1.27 -4.09
N VAL A 51 -10.52 0.02 -3.85
CA VAL A 51 -9.93 0.89 -4.89
C VAL A 51 -8.50 0.48 -5.23
N ILE A 52 -7.73 0.01 -4.24
CA ILE A 52 -6.39 -0.55 -4.47
C ILE A 52 -6.50 -1.78 -5.37
N GLU A 53 -7.31 -2.76 -4.99
CA GLU A 53 -7.44 -4.01 -5.73
C GLU A 53 -7.93 -3.78 -7.17
N GLU A 54 -8.99 -3.01 -7.36
CA GLU A 54 -9.55 -2.70 -8.68
C GLU A 54 -8.53 -1.98 -9.56
N THR A 55 -7.81 -1.00 -9.00
CA THR A 55 -6.79 -0.25 -9.73
C THR A 55 -5.66 -1.17 -10.16
N LEU A 56 -5.08 -1.94 -9.24
CA LEU A 56 -3.99 -2.88 -9.55
C LEU A 56 -4.42 -3.90 -10.62
N ARG A 57 -5.63 -4.43 -10.52
CA ARG A 57 -6.18 -5.39 -11.50
C ARG A 57 -6.39 -4.76 -12.89
N SER A 58 -6.83 -3.50 -12.96
CA SER A 58 -6.97 -2.77 -14.24
C SER A 58 -5.64 -2.60 -14.98
N TYR A 59 -4.52 -2.49 -14.24
CA TYR A 59 -3.16 -2.47 -14.76
C TYR A 59 -2.59 -3.88 -15.08
N ARG A 60 -3.41 -4.93 -14.95
CA ARG A 60 -3.06 -6.35 -15.10
C ARG A 60 -1.97 -6.79 -14.11
N LEU A 61 -2.01 -6.27 -12.89
CA LEU A 61 -1.12 -6.61 -11.79
C LEU A 61 -1.81 -7.56 -10.81
N THR A 62 -1.02 -8.32 -10.05
CA THR A 62 -1.51 -9.18 -8.97
C THR A 62 -1.26 -8.49 -7.63
N PRO A 63 -2.30 -8.14 -6.86
CA PRO A 63 -2.15 -7.56 -5.53
C PRO A 63 -1.52 -8.54 -4.52
N VAL A 64 -0.75 -8.00 -3.58
CA VAL A 64 -0.24 -8.76 -2.42
C VAL A 64 -1.25 -8.70 -1.28
N CYS A 65 -1.90 -9.82 -0.96
CA CYS A 65 -2.97 -9.85 0.06
C CYS A 65 -2.51 -10.17 1.50
N THR A 66 -1.27 -10.64 1.67
CA THR A 66 -0.73 -11.07 2.99
C THR A 66 0.09 -10.00 3.69
N TYR A 67 0.44 -8.94 2.97
CA TYR A 67 1.13 -7.75 3.47
C TYR A 67 0.33 -6.54 2.99
N GLY A 68 0.46 -5.45 3.72
CA GLY A 68 -0.28 -4.22 3.51
C GLY A 68 -0.11 -3.33 4.72
N GLY A 69 -0.79 -2.20 4.66
CA GLY A 69 -0.62 -1.10 5.59
C GLY A 69 -1.05 -1.40 7.00
N HIS A 70 -0.89 -0.37 7.81
CA HIS A 70 -1.02 -0.46 9.25
C HIS A 70 -1.33 0.92 9.83
N GLY A 71 -1.84 0.95 11.06
CA GLY A 71 -1.74 2.14 11.89
C GLY A 71 -0.26 2.48 12.14
N ILE A 72 0.07 3.76 12.22
CA ILE A 72 1.44 4.20 12.53
C ILE A 72 1.41 5.36 13.51
N GLY A 73 2.33 5.33 14.48
CA GLY A 73 2.38 6.37 15.50
C GLY A 73 3.54 6.16 16.46
N ARG A 74 3.26 5.56 17.62
CA ARG A 74 4.24 5.30 18.68
C ARG A 74 4.96 3.97 18.51
N LYS A 75 4.44 3.09 17.64
CA LYS A 75 5.08 1.87 17.17
C LYS A 75 5.21 1.91 15.64
N PRO A 76 6.14 1.12 15.06
CA PRO A 76 6.28 1.03 13.61
C PRO A 76 5.00 0.48 12.97
N HIS A 77 4.41 -0.58 13.54
CA HIS A 77 3.12 -1.13 13.12
C HIS A 77 2.13 -1.13 14.29
N GLU A 78 0.96 -0.52 14.07
CA GLU A 78 -0.20 -0.49 14.96
C GLU A 78 -1.44 -0.97 14.19
N GLU A 79 -2.53 -1.24 14.89
CA GLU A 79 -3.82 -1.47 14.26
C GLU A 79 -4.40 -0.17 13.69
N PRO A 80 -5.25 -0.22 12.65
CA PRO A 80 -5.73 -1.43 11.95
C PRO A 80 -4.81 -1.87 10.81
N HIS A 81 -4.90 -3.14 10.40
CA HIS A 81 -4.28 -3.60 9.16
C HIS A 81 -5.03 -3.08 7.91
N VAL A 82 -4.29 -2.53 6.95
CA VAL A 82 -4.82 -1.96 5.70
C VAL A 82 -4.42 -2.84 4.50
N THR A 83 -5.24 -3.82 4.19
CA THR A 83 -4.95 -4.79 3.13
C THR A 83 -5.08 -4.21 1.71
N ASN A 84 -4.38 -4.83 0.76
CA ASN A 84 -4.50 -4.55 -0.68
C ASN A 84 -5.62 -5.34 -1.38
N CYS A 85 -6.35 -6.19 -0.65
CA CYS A 85 -7.35 -7.11 -1.20
C CYS A 85 -8.65 -7.02 -0.42
N LEU A 86 -9.75 -6.68 -1.09
CA LEU A 86 -11.06 -6.43 -0.48
C LEU A 86 -11.55 -7.63 0.35
N SER A 87 -11.27 -8.86 -0.09
CA SER A 87 -11.68 -10.07 0.64
C SER A 87 -11.12 -10.17 2.06
N ASN A 88 -10.00 -9.48 2.34
CA ASN A 88 -9.31 -9.50 3.62
C ASN A 88 -9.55 -8.21 4.41
N ALA A 89 -10.36 -7.28 3.88
CA ALA A 89 -10.47 -5.95 4.44
C ALA A 89 -11.37 -5.93 5.69
N GLU A 90 -10.84 -5.32 6.75
CA GLU A 90 -11.57 -5.12 7.98
C GLU A 90 -12.68 -4.08 7.82
N ASN A 91 -13.75 -4.22 8.59
CA ASN A 91 -14.83 -3.24 8.63
C ASN A 91 -14.53 -2.13 9.64
N VAL A 92 -13.57 -1.26 9.33
CA VAL A 92 -13.17 -0.15 10.19
C VAL A 92 -13.52 1.17 9.52
N GLU A 93 -14.34 1.97 10.20
CA GLU A 93 -14.65 3.34 9.81
C GLU A 93 -13.46 4.26 10.13
N LEU A 94 -13.12 5.13 9.18
CA LEU A 94 -12.06 6.11 9.29
C LEU A 94 -12.52 7.30 10.13
N LYS A 95 -11.68 7.71 11.09
CA LYS A 95 -11.97 8.80 12.01
C LYS A 95 -10.84 9.84 12.04
N PRO A 96 -11.16 11.12 12.27
CA PRO A 96 -10.15 12.13 12.51
C PRO A 96 -9.18 11.70 13.62
N GLY A 97 -7.88 11.94 13.40
CA GLY A 97 -6.81 11.58 14.32
C GLY A 97 -6.19 10.20 14.09
N MET A 98 -6.77 9.36 13.23
CA MET A 98 -6.11 8.14 12.76
C MET A 98 -4.95 8.50 11.83
N VAL A 99 -3.85 7.75 11.94
CA VAL A 99 -2.72 7.83 11.00
C VAL A 99 -2.43 6.44 10.48
N LEU A 100 -2.47 6.28 9.16
CA LEU A 100 -2.33 5.00 8.48
C LEU A 100 -1.18 5.06 7.49
N ALA A 101 -0.35 4.03 7.45
CA ALA A 101 0.48 3.71 6.30
C ALA A 101 -0.42 3.10 5.22
N ILE A 102 -0.51 3.76 4.06
CA ILE A 102 -1.19 3.24 2.87
C ILE A 102 -0.10 2.78 1.91
N GLU A 103 0.01 1.47 1.70
CA GLU A 103 1.17 0.83 1.06
C GLU A 103 0.77 -0.23 0.02
N PRO A 104 0.20 0.16 -1.13
CA PRO A 104 -0.09 -0.79 -2.18
C PRO A 104 1.15 -1.52 -2.67
N MET A 105 1.02 -2.85 -2.74
CA MET A 105 2.04 -3.76 -3.25
C MET A 105 1.45 -4.67 -4.31
N ALA A 106 2.13 -4.80 -5.45
CA ALA A 106 1.71 -5.69 -6.52
C ALA A 106 2.89 -6.26 -7.31
N TYR A 107 2.63 -7.35 -8.04
CA TYR A 107 3.61 -7.97 -8.92
C TYR A 107 3.02 -8.36 -10.29
N LEU A 108 3.90 -8.51 -11.28
CA LEU A 108 3.53 -8.74 -12.69
C LEU A 108 3.06 -10.17 -13.01
N GLY A 109 3.36 -11.11 -12.13
CA GLY A 109 3.13 -12.53 -12.31
C GLY A 109 1.79 -13.01 -11.75
N LYS A 110 1.63 -14.33 -11.69
CA LYS A 110 0.48 -15.01 -11.08
C LYS A 110 0.92 -16.07 -10.05
N GLY A 111 2.21 -16.19 -9.80
CA GLY A 111 2.76 -17.02 -8.74
C GLY A 111 2.31 -16.58 -7.36
N LYS A 112 2.64 -17.36 -6.34
CA LYS A 112 2.49 -16.97 -4.94
C LYS A 112 3.68 -16.10 -4.53
N ILE A 113 3.64 -15.58 -3.32
CA ILE A 113 4.84 -15.03 -2.66
C ILE A 113 5.37 -16.02 -1.63
N ARG A 114 6.66 -15.94 -1.30
CA ARG A 114 7.28 -16.70 -0.22
C ARG A 114 8.37 -15.90 0.46
N LYS A 115 8.60 -16.20 1.73
CA LYS A 115 9.72 -15.68 2.51
C LYS A 115 10.99 -16.49 2.24
N LEU A 116 12.14 -15.84 2.14
CA LEU A 116 13.45 -16.50 1.99
C LEU A 116 13.98 -16.99 3.34
N LYS A 117 15.11 -17.71 3.29
CA LYS A 117 15.76 -18.30 4.48
C LYS A 117 16.35 -17.27 5.43
N ASP A 118 16.51 -16.02 4.98
CA ASP A 118 16.91 -14.89 5.82
C ASP A 118 15.79 -14.42 6.75
N ASN A 119 14.57 -14.96 6.62
CA ASN A 119 13.37 -14.61 7.37
C ASN A 119 12.84 -13.18 7.14
N TRP A 120 13.36 -12.47 6.13
CA TRP A 120 12.97 -11.09 5.82
C TRP A 120 12.53 -10.93 4.37
N THR A 121 13.32 -11.43 3.42
CA THR A 121 13.11 -11.14 2.01
C THR A 121 11.89 -11.88 1.49
N ILE A 122 10.94 -11.14 0.91
CA ILE A 122 9.75 -11.68 0.28
C ILE A 122 9.95 -11.67 -1.24
N VAL A 123 9.73 -12.81 -1.89
CA VAL A 123 9.87 -12.95 -3.35
C VAL A 123 8.65 -13.60 -3.96
N THR A 124 8.38 -13.29 -5.22
CA THR A 124 7.42 -14.03 -6.05
C THR A 124 7.99 -15.40 -6.42
N THR A 125 7.17 -16.44 -6.39
CA THR A 125 7.59 -17.82 -6.74
C THR A 125 7.87 -17.97 -8.23
N ASP A 126 7.24 -17.13 -9.06
CA ASP A 126 7.46 -17.09 -10.52
C ASP A 126 8.56 -16.10 -10.93
N LYS A 127 9.28 -15.50 -9.97
CA LYS A 127 10.41 -14.59 -10.17
C LYS A 127 10.07 -13.35 -11.01
N THR A 128 8.80 -12.96 -11.04
CA THR A 128 8.36 -11.71 -11.68
C THR A 128 8.61 -10.51 -10.77
N HIS A 129 8.66 -9.32 -11.37
CA HIS A 129 8.97 -8.09 -10.65
C HIS A 129 7.76 -7.60 -9.84
N ALA A 130 8.05 -6.96 -8.71
CA ALA A 130 7.08 -6.33 -7.81
C ALA A 130 7.40 -4.84 -7.66
N ALA A 131 6.40 -4.06 -7.27
CA ALA A 131 6.55 -2.65 -6.90
C ALA A 131 5.76 -2.37 -5.62
N HIS A 132 6.25 -1.38 -4.89
CA HIS A 132 5.74 -0.90 -3.61
C HIS A 132 5.84 0.62 -3.58
N PHE A 133 4.77 1.29 -3.18
CA PHE A 133 4.74 2.70 -2.84
C PHE A 133 3.98 2.88 -1.55
N GLU A 134 4.38 3.85 -0.74
CA GLU A 134 3.78 4.05 0.57
C GLU A 134 3.81 5.51 1.01
N HIS A 135 2.74 5.91 1.68
CA HIS A 135 2.70 7.13 2.47
C HIS A 135 2.05 6.91 3.83
N SER A 136 2.58 7.61 4.83
CA SER A 136 1.89 7.86 6.09
C SER A 136 0.85 8.97 5.90
N VAL A 137 -0.42 8.68 6.16
CA VAL A 137 -1.57 9.56 5.92
C VAL A 137 -2.32 9.80 7.22
N ALA A 138 -2.39 11.06 7.65
CA ALA A 138 -3.26 11.47 8.74
C ALA A 138 -4.67 11.73 8.21
N ILE A 139 -5.67 11.11 8.82
CA ILE A 139 -7.08 11.41 8.55
C ILE A 139 -7.45 12.62 9.41
N THR A 140 -7.75 13.75 8.76
CA THR A 140 -8.15 14.99 9.43
C THR A 140 -9.65 15.25 9.24
N GLU A 141 -10.20 16.24 9.94
CA GLU A 141 -11.59 16.68 9.72
C GLU A 141 -11.85 17.14 8.29
N ASN A 142 -10.82 17.63 7.59
CA ASN A 142 -10.90 18.12 6.21
C ASN A 142 -10.50 17.08 5.15
N GLY A 143 -10.29 15.82 5.55
CA GLY A 143 -9.83 14.74 4.68
C GLY A 143 -8.36 14.35 4.90
N PRO A 144 -7.74 13.67 3.93
CA PRO A 144 -6.40 13.10 4.09
C PRO A 144 -5.30 14.18 4.09
N TYR A 145 -4.32 14.01 4.97
CA TYR A 145 -3.07 14.78 4.96
C TYR A 145 -1.88 13.84 4.87
N VAL A 146 -1.12 13.95 3.77
CA VAL A 146 0.07 13.11 3.53
C VAL A 146 1.26 13.68 4.30
N LEU A 147 1.74 12.93 5.30
CA LEU A 147 2.83 13.36 6.19
C LEU A 147 4.22 13.17 5.58
N SER A 148 4.34 12.24 4.64
CA SER A 148 5.61 11.80 4.05
C SER A 148 5.86 12.37 2.64
N LYS A 149 5.18 13.46 2.28
CA LYS A 149 5.42 14.14 1.01
C LYS A 149 6.71 14.95 1.12
N ILE A 150 7.63 14.71 0.17
CA ILE A 150 8.89 15.45 0.03
C ILE A 150 8.68 16.62 -0.93
#